data_AF-A0A952ZUW2-F1
#
_entry.id   AF-A0A952ZUW2-F1
#
_cell.length_a   1.000
_cell.length_b   1.000
_cell.length_c   1.000
_cell.angle_alpha   90.00
_cell.angle_beta   90.00
_cell.angle_gamma   90.00
#
_symmetry.space_group_name_H-M   'P 1'
#
loop_
_entity.id
_entity.type
_entity.pdbx_description
1 polymer ?
#
loop_
_entity_poly.entity_id
_entity_poly.type
_entity_poly.pdbx_seq_one_letter_code
_entity_poly.pdbx_strand_id
1 'polypeptide(L)'
;MPMQSFEFIESRSFRAGAMLPGMNPRKLLTLLLAPALALVARASTTPTAKVGVYDSRVVAYAHFFQPAHQEPLQRLIADAKAAKAAGDMARFRELEKQIVADQRAMHLQVFSTAPIAETLAAMPERVAEVEREAGVARLVSKWDEEALRGVAAADRVDVTELLVRDCVLNEKQRQTMQEIAAQPPLPLAKAREMDAAGKL
;
A
#
# COMPACT_ATOMS: atom_id res chain seq x y z
N MET A 1 5.31 23.69 -32.65
CA MET A 1 4.23 23.23 -33.55
C MET A 1 4.07 21.73 -33.36
N PRO A 2 2.86 21.24 -33.09
CA PRO A 2 2.58 19.82 -32.83
C PRO A 2 2.21 19.08 -34.12
N MET A 3 2.63 17.81 -34.25
CA MET A 3 2.15 16.83 -35.23
C MET A 3 1.78 15.59 -34.42
N GLN A 4 0.49 15.42 -34.10
CA GLN A 4 -0.44 14.46 -34.72
C GLN A 4 -0.01 12.99 -34.50
N SER A 5 -0.54 12.30 -33.49
CA SER A 5 -1.79 11.51 -33.50
C SER A 5 -1.81 10.39 -34.54
N PHE A 6 -1.70 9.14 -34.08
CA PHE A 6 -2.17 7.96 -34.82
C PHE A 6 -3.13 7.17 -33.94
N GLU A 7 -4.39 7.22 -34.33
CA GLU A 7 -5.48 6.39 -33.85
C GLU A 7 -5.58 5.10 -34.70
N PHE A 8 -5.98 4.02 -34.02
CA PHE A 8 -7.05 3.10 -34.39
C PHE A 8 -6.96 2.30 -35.71
N ILE A 9 -6.84 0.97 -35.59
CA ILE A 9 -7.45 0.02 -36.54
C ILE A 9 -8.19 -1.06 -35.75
N GLU A 10 -9.52 -1.01 -35.88
CA GLU A 10 -10.47 -2.05 -35.49
C GLU A 10 -10.58 -3.15 -36.56
N SER A 11 -11.21 -4.25 -36.13
CA SER A 11 -12.03 -5.17 -36.91
C SER A 11 -11.36 -6.31 -37.68
N ARG A 12 -11.68 -7.54 -37.24
CA ARG A 12 -11.98 -8.65 -38.14
C ARG A 12 -13.23 -9.37 -37.65
N SER A 13 -14.34 -9.06 -38.30
CA SER A 13 -15.54 -9.87 -38.35
C SER A 13 -15.33 -11.04 -39.30
N PHE A 14 -15.70 -12.25 -38.88
CA PHE A 14 -15.85 -13.41 -39.76
C PHE A 14 -17.33 -13.75 -39.88
N ARG A 15 -17.85 -13.67 -41.12
CA ARG A 15 -19.12 -14.28 -41.54
C ARG A 15 -18.83 -15.23 -42.69
N ALA A 16 -19.26 -16.48 -42.53
CA ALA A 16 -19.71 -17.39 -43.57
C ALA A 16 -20.64 -18.38 -42.83
N GLY A 17 -21.89 -18.65 -43.17
CA GLY A 17 -22.53 -18.67 -44.48
C GLY A 17 -22.73 -20.14 -44.86
N ALA A 18 -23.90 -20.73 -44.56
CA ALA A 18 -24.41 -21.92 -45.25
C ALA A 18 -25.92 -22.11 -45.00
N MET A 19 -26.63 -22.34 -46.10
CA MET A 19 -28.08 -22.53 -46.27
C MET A 19 -28.58 -23.92 -45.82
N LEU A 20 -29.86 -23.96 -45.42
CA LEU A 20 -30.74 -25.13 -45.26
C LEU A 20 -31.07 -25.76 -46.64
N PRO A 21 -31.50 -27.04 -46.78
CA PRO A 21 -32.92 -27.39 -46.56
C PRO A 21 -33.21 -28.83 -46.08
N GLY A 22 -34.43 -29.07 -45.57
CA GLY A 22 -35.01 -30.42 -45.53
C GLY A 22 -35.83 -30.72 -44.28
N MET A 23 -37.12 -30.38 -44.30
CA MET A 23 -38.08 -30.72 -43.25
C MET A 23 -39.19 -31.58 -43.87
N ASN A 24 -39.43 -32.78 -43.31
CA ASN A 24 -40.56 -33.64 -43.67
C ASN A 24 -41.34 -34.01 -42.40
N PRO A 25 -42.68 -33.88 -42.37
CA PRO A 25 -43.46 -33.99 -41.13
C PRO A 25 -44.06 -35.39 -40.99
N ARG A 26 -43.94 -36.01 -39.81
CA ARG A 26 -44.93 -36.96 -39.25
C ARG A 26 -44.46 -37.58 -37.93
N LYS A 27 -45.32 -37.42 -36.91
CA LYS A 27 -45.51 -38.28 -35.73
C LYS A 27 -44.34 -38.21 -34.72
N LEU A 28 -44.52 -37.99 -33.42
CA LEU A 28 -45.48 -38.57 -32.49
C LEU A 28 -45.49 -37.70 -31.22
N LEU A 29 -46.65 -37.58 -30.60
CA LEU A 29 -46.91 -36.92 -29.33
C LEU A 29 -46.20 -37.67 -28.19
N THR A 30 -45.22 -37.04 -27.52
CA THR A 30 -44.67 -37.51 -26.24
C THR A 30 -44.65 -36.33 -25.27
N LEU A 31 -45.62 -36.31 -24.36
CA LEU A 31 -45.70 -35.36 -23.25
C LEU A 31 -44.69 -35.79 -22.18
N LEU A 32 -43.53 -35.13 -22.15
CA LEU A 32 -42.51 -35.28 -21.10
C LEU A 32 -42.77 -34.23 -20.01
N LEU A 33 -43.12 -34.72 -18.83
CA LEU A 33 -43.28 -33.93 -17.60
C LEU A 33 -41.92 -33.33 -17.20
N ALA A 34 -41.74 -32.03 -17.43
CA ALA A 34 -40.53 -31.32 -17.01
C ALA A 34 -40.56 -31.04 -15.50
N PRO A 35 -39.50 -31.35 -14.74
CA PRO A 35 -39.37 -30.81 -13.39
C PRO A 35 -39.04 -29.32 -13.51
N ALA A 36 -39.86 -28.47 -12.88
CA ALA A 36 -39.55 -27.06 -12.73
C ALA A 36 -38.32 -26.92 -11.81
N LEU A 37 -37.15 -26.76 -12.42
CA LEU A 37 -35.91 -26.44 -11.71
C LEU A 37 -36.06 -24.99 -11.20
N ALA A 38 -36.41 -24.84 -9.93
CA ALA A 38 -36.41 -23.54 -9.27
C ALA A 38 -34.97 -23.03 -9.22
N LEU A 39 -34.63 -22.11 -10.13
CA LEU A 39 -33.39 -21.36 -10.08
C LEU A 39 -33.46 -20.42 -8.87
N VAL A 40 -32.98 -20.88 -7.72
CA VAL A 40 -32.71 -20.00 -6.59
C VAL A 40 -31.57 -19.09 -7.03
N ALA A 41 -31.91 -17.85 -7.41
CA ALA A 41 -30.94 -16.78 -7.55
C ALA A 41 -30.31 -16.55 -6.17
N ARG A 42 -29.19 -17.22 -5.89
CA ARG A 42 -28.29 -16.81 -4.81
C ARG A 42 -27.84 -15.40 -5.17
N ALA A 43 -28.40 -14.40 -4.49
CA ALA A 43 -27.80 -13.09 -4.43
C ALA A 43 -26.35 -13.31 -4.01
N SER A 44 -25.43 -13.16 -4.96
CA SER A 44 -24.01 -13.17 -4.68
C SER A 44 -23.76 -11.84 -4.02
N THR A 45 -23.92 -11.77 -2.70
CA THR A 45 -23.30 -10.72 -1.91
C THR A 45 -21.81 -10.92 -2.11
N THR A 46 -21.23 -10.23 -3.10
CA THR A 46 -19.78 -10.14 -3.23
C THR A 46 -19.28 -9.75 -1.84
N PRO A 47 -18.48 -10.60 -1.18
CA PRO A 47 -17.97 -10.27 0.14
C PRO A 47 -17.33 -8.89 0.05
N THR A 48 -17.73 -7.96 0.92
CA THR A 48 -17.06 -6.68 1.04
C THR A 48 -15.58 -6.98 1.22
N ALA A 49 -14.75 -6.54 0.27
CA ALA A 49 -13.34 -6.89 0.32
C ALA A 49 -12.73 -6.30 1.60
N LYS A 50 -12.08 -7.16 2.39
CA LYS A 50 -11.49 -6.75 3.66
C LYS A 50 -10.41 -5.69 3.43
N VAL A 51 -10.20 -4.83 4.42
CA VAL A 51 -9.17 -3.79 4.42
C VAL A 51 -8.06 -4.20 5.39
N GLY A 52 -6.83 -4.22 4.91
CA GLY A 52 -5.66 -4.39 5.77
C GLY A 52 -5.41 -3.09 6.51
N VAL A 53 -5.42 -3.13 7.84
CA VAL A 53 -5.05 -1.99 8.68
C VAL A 53 -3.67 -2.19 9.26
N TYR A 54 -2.87 -1.14 9.33
CA TYR A 54 -1.52 -1.22 9.88
C TYR A 54 -1.18 -0.02 10.76
N ASP A 55 -0.30 -0.21 11.76
CA ASP A 55 0.31 0.91 12.48
C ASP A 55 1.44 1.54 11.64
N SER A 56 1.18 2.72 11.07
CA SER A 56 2.16 3.40 10.20
C SER A 56 3.49 3.69 10.90
N ARG A 57 3.47 3.92 12.22
CA ARG A 57 4.68 4.23 12.99
C ARG A 57 5.59 3.02 13.14
N VAL A 58 4.99 1.86 13.38
CA VAL A 58 5.70 0.58 13.48
C VAL A 58 6.36 0.24 12.14
N VAL A 59 5.61 0.38 11.04
CA VAL A 59 6.13 0.12 9.69
C VAL A 59 7.26 1.10 9.33
N ALA A 60 7.09 2.40 9.60
CA ALA A 60 8.14 3.40 9.38
C ALA A 60 9.41 3.10 10.19
N TYR A 61 9.25 2.81 11.49
CA TYR A 61 10.35 2.50 12.39
C TYR A 61 11.11 1.24 11.93
N ALA A 62 10.41 0.16 11.60
CA ALA A 62 11.04 -1.09 11.17
C ALA A 62 11.77 -0.92 9.82
N HIS A 63 11.14 -0.22 8.87
CA HIS A 63 11.72 0.07 7.56
C HIS A 63 12.98 0.95 7.67
N PHE A 64 12.99 1.93 8.58
CA PHE A 64 14.13 2.82 8.79
C PHE A 64 15.43 2.05 9.00
N PHE A 65 15.39 0.93 9.74
CA PHE A 65 16.57 0.12 10.04
C PHE A 65 16.99 -0.85 8.95
N GLN A 66 16.26 -0.93 7.83
CA GLN A 66 16.65 -1.82 6.74
C GLN A 66 17.84 -1.26 5.97
N PRO A 67 18.76 -2.12 5.46
CA PRO A 67 19.95 -1.66 4.73
C PRO A 67 19.63 -0.74 3.56
N ALA A 68 18.55 -1.03 2.82
CA ALA A 68 18.08 -0.22 1.70
C ALA A 68 17.80 1.24 2.09
N HIS A 69 17.44 1.51 3.35
CA HIS A 69 17.22 2.85 3.87
C HIS A 69 18.44 3.41 4.61
N GLN A 70 19.14 2.58 5.40
CA GLN A 70 20.29 3.01 6.20
C GLN A 70 21.51 3.38 5.35
N GLU A 71 21.81 2.64 4.28
CA GLU A 71 23.02 2.88 3.50
C GLU A 71 23.05 4.26 2.80
N PRO A 72 21.99 4.71 2.10
CA PRO A 72 21.96 6.06 1.53
C PRO A 72 22.15 7.15 2.59
N LEU A 73 21.50 7.02 3.76
CA LEU A 73 21.63 7.97 4.86
C LEU A 73 23.06 8.02 5.43
N GLN A 74 23.68 6.86 5.61
CA GLN A 74 25.07 6.79 6.08
C GLN A 74 26.05 7.42 5.09
N ARG A 75 25.85 7.19 3.79
CA ARG A 75 26.63 7.85 2.73
C ARG A 75 26.44 9.38 2.77
N LEU A 76 25.20 9.84 2.87
CA LEU A 76 24.88 11.27 2.98
C LEU A 76 25.60 11.94 4.16
N ILE A 77 25.59 11.29 5.34
CA ILE A 77 26.29 11.77 6.53
C ILE A 77 27.82 11.75 6.35
N ALA A 78 28.36 10.71 5.73
CA ALA A 78 29.80 10.61 5.45
C ALA A 78 30.27 11.71 4.51
N ASP A 79 29.52 11.97 3.43
CA ASP A 79 29.80 13.03 2.46
C ASP A 79 29.76 14.41 3.12
N ALA A 80 28.79 14.65 4.03
CA ALA A 80 28.70 15.90 4.77
C ALA A 80 29.94 16.12 5.65
N LYS A 81 30.38 15.07 6.37
CA LYS A 81 31.59 15.10 7.19
C LYS A 81 32.84 15.36 6.35
N ALA A 82 32.96 14.72 5.19
CA ALA A 82 34.08 14.90 4.27
C ALA A 82 34.13 16.33 3.72
N ALA A 83 32.98 16.88 3.29
CA ALA A 83 32.89 18.26 2.82
C ALA A 83 33.31 19.26 3.91
N LYS A 84 32.85 19.05 5.15
CA LYS A 84 33.24 19.88 6.30
C LYS A 84 34.75 19.81 6.57
N ALA A 85 35.33 18.61 6.54
CA ALA A 85 36.77 18.41 6.75
C ALA A 85 37.62 19.05 5.64
N ALA A 86 37.13 19.06 4.40
CA ALA A 86 37.77 19.70 3.26
C ALA A 86 37.56 21.24 3.21
N GLY A 87 36.79 21.82 4.14
CA GLY A 87 36.44 23.24 4.14
C GLY A 87 35.41 23.64 3.08
N ASP A 88 34.80 22.69 2.36
CA ASP A 88 33.71 22.93 1.42
C ASP A 88 32.39 23.15 2.16
N MET A 89 32.26 24.35 2.72
CA MET A 89 31.10 24.72 3.52
C MET A 89 29.81 24.88 2.69
N ALA A 90 29.92 25.08 1.37
CA ALA A 90 28.75 25.13 0.50
C ALA A 90 28.15 23.73 0.35
N ARG A 91 28.99 22.73 0.04
CA ARG A 91 28.56 21.34 -0.03
C ARG A 91 28.09 20.80 1.32
N PHE A 92 28.79 21.12 2.40
CA PHE A 92 28.39 20.73 3.75
C PHE A 92 26.97 21.21 4.08
N ARG A 93 26.67 22.50 3.88
CA ARG A 93 25.34 23.07 4.19
C ARG A 93 24.22 22.45 3.36
N GLU A 94 24.51 22.08 2.11
CA GLU A 94 23.52 21.41 1.27
C GLU A 94 23.18 20.01 1.80
N LEU A 95 24.21 19.22 2.13
CA LEU A 95 24.02 17.88 2.68
C LEU A 95 23.39 17.91 4.07
N GLU A 96 23.76 18.89 4.91
CA GLU A 96 23.16 19.10 6.23
C GLU A 96 21.65 19.36 6.14
N LYS A 97 21.21 20.19 5.19
CA LYS A 97 19.77 20.41 4.96
C LYS A 97 19.04 19.12 4.63
N GLN A 98 19.62 18.28 3.77
CA GLN A 98 19.02 16.99 3.42
C GLN A 98 18.94 16.07 4.65
N ILE A 99 20.02 15.96 5.43
CA ILE A 99 20.05 15.14 6.66
C ILE A 99 18.97 15.60 7.64
N VAL A 100 18.84 16.91 7.85
CA VAL A 100 17.82 17.48 8.74
C VAL A 100 16.41 17.22 8.20
N ALA A 101 16.20 17.33 6.88
CA ALA A 101 14.92 17.03 6.26
C ALA A 101 14.54 15.54 6.43
N ASP A 102 15.48 14.63 6.22
CA ASP A 102 15.28 13.19 6.39
C ASP A 102 14.98 12.85 7.85
N GLN A 103 15.72 13.43 8.79
CA GLN A 103 15.48 13.25 10.23
C GLN A 103 14.09 13.75 10.63
N ARG A 104 13.71 14.94 10.17
CA ARG A 104 12.39 15.54 10.39
C ARG A 104 11.27 14.64 9.86
N ALA A 105 11.41 14.14 8.63
CA ALA A 105 10.43 13.24 8.04
C ALA A 105 10.27 11.96 8.89
N MET A 106 11.39 11.37 9.32
CA MET A 106 11.38 10.16 10.15
C MET A 106 10.74 10.39 11.53
N HIS A 107 11.08 11.49 12.23
CA HIS A 107 10.46 11.82 13.51
C HIS A 107 8.94 11.98 13.38
N LEU A 108 8.49 12.68 12.34
CA LEU A 108 7.05 12.82 12.08
C LEU A 108 6.38 11.47 11.80
N GLN A 109 7.00 10.60 11.01
CA GLN A 109 6.43 9.28 10.68
C GLN A 109 6.37 8.32 11.88
N VAL A 110 7.36 8.37 12.77
CA VAL A 110 7.45 7.44 13.92
C VAL A 110 6.64 7.93 15.12
N PHE A 111 6.55 9.25 15.35
CA PHE A 111 5.87 9.79 16.55
C PHE A 111 4.43 10.24 16.30
N SER A 112 3.98 10.34 15.04
CA SER A 112 2.68 10.94 14.72
C SER A 112 1.85 10.13 13.73
N THR A 113 0.74 10.72 13.28
CA THR A 113 -0.13 10.19 12.22
C THR A 113 0.33 10.57 10.81
N ALA A 114 1.59 10.98 10.63
CA ALA A 114 2.14 11.33 9.32
C ALA A 114 2.04 10.14 8.33
N PRO A 115 1.77 10.42 7.04
CA PRO A 115 1.69 9.36 6.03
C PRO A 115 3.06 8.75 5.74
N ILE A 116 3.04 7.47 5.36
CA ILE A 116 4.24 6.67 5.04
C ILE A 116 4.19 6.12 3.61
N ALA A 117 3.59 6.88 2.68
CA ALA A 117 3.39 6.43 1.29
C ALA A 117 4.71 6.02 0.62
N GLU A 118 5.77 6.82 0.79
CA GLU A 118 7.11 6.51 0.27
C GLU A 118 7.70 5.23 0.89
N THR A 119 7.44 4.97 2.18
CA THR A 119 7.86 3.74 2.85
C THR A 119 7.19 2.51 2.24
N LEU A 120 5.89 2.56 1.99
CA LEU A 120 5.17 1.46 1.35
C LEU A 120 5.61 1.28 -0.12
N ALA A 121 5.85 2.39 -0.83
CA ALA A 121 6.34 2.37 -2.20
C ALA A 121 7.76 1.79 -2.32
N ALA A 122 8.56 1.85 -1.25
CA ALA A 122 9.89 1.22 -1.18
C ALA A 122 9.83 -0.31 -0.92
N MET A 123 8.67 -0.87 -0.59
CA MET A 123 8.49 -2.31 -0.32
C MET A 123 7.31 -2.93 -1.11
N PRO A 124 7.22 -2.72 -2.44
CA PRO A 124 6.03 -3.08 -3.21
C PRO A 124 5.74 -4.59 -3.21
N GLU A 125 6.80 -5.42 -3.22
CA GLU A 125 6.67 -6.88 -3.16
C GLU A 125 6.08 -7.34 -1.83
N ARG A 126 6.50 -6.72 -0.71
CA ARG A 126 5.95 -7.01 0.61
C ARG A 126 4.49 -6.62 0.68
N VAL A 127 4.14 -5.42 0.21
CA VAL A 127 2.75 -4.94 0.18
C VAL A 127 1.87 -5.93 -0.57
N ALA A 128 2.27 -6.32 -1.79
CA ALA A 128 1.52 -7.28 -2.60
C ALA A 128 1.42 -8.67 -1.96
N GLU A 129 2.47 -9.13 -1.29
CA GLU A 129 2.46 -10.39 -0.53
C GLU A 129 1.47 -10.32 0.64
N VAL A 130 1.51 -9.26 1.44
CA VAL A 130 0.61 -9.07 2.59
C VAL A 130 -0.84 -8.98 2.14
N GLU A 131 -1.14 -8.25 1.07
CA GLU A 131 -2.49 -8.14 0.52
C GLU A 131 -3.04 -9.52 0.13
N ARG A 132 -2.22 -10.34 -0.54
CA ARG A 132 -2.58 -11.70 -0.92
C ARG A 132 -2.70 -12.63 0.29
N GLU A 133 -1.76 -12.60 1.22
CA GLU A 133 -1.70 -13.48 2.39
C GLU A 133 -2.87 -13.20 3.35
N ALA A 134 -3.20 -11.92 3.59
CA ALA A 134 -4.29 -11.51 4.45
C ALA A 134 -5.67 -11.51 3.75
N GLY A 135 -5.70 -11.64 2.41
CA GLY A 135 -6.93 -11.58 1.62
C GLY A 135 -7.61 -10.21 1.70
N VAL A 136 -6.82 -9.14 1.71
CA VAL A 136 -7.29 -7.76 1.79
C VAL A 136 -7.11 -7.05 0.45
N ALA A 137 -8.02 -6.14 0.11
CA ALA A 137 -7.99 -5.44 -1.19
C ALA A 137 -7.14 -4.17 -1.20
N ARG A 138 -6.79 -3.64 -0.02
CA ARG A 138 -5.92 -2.48 0.14
C ARG A 138 -5.39 -2.38 1.57
N LEU A 139 -4.30 -1.65 1.73
CA LEU A 139 -3.74 -1.28 3.02
C LEU A 139 -4.12 0.16 3.39
N VAL A 140 -4.51 0.37 4.65
CA VAL A 140 -4.85 1.68 5.21
C VAL A 140 -4.23 1.83 6.60
N SER A 141 -3.63 2.98 6.89
CA SER A 141 -3.13 3.25 8.24
C SER A 141 -4.29 3.20 9.24
N LYS A 142 -4.11 2.54 10.38
CA LYS A 142 -5.14 2.51 11.45
C LYS A 142 -5.43 3.89 12.04
N TRP A 143 -4.58 4.88 11.74
CA TRP A 143 -4.70 6.28 12.14
C TRP A 143 -5.39 7.17 11.10
N ASP A 144 -5.72 6.64 9.92
CA ASP A 144 -6.42 7.37 8.87
C ASP A 144 -7.95 7.18 9.01
N GLU A 145 -8.55 8.01 9.87
CA GLU A 145 -9.99 7.97 10.14
C GLU A 145 -10.84 8.23 8.90
N GLU A 146 -10.34 9.05 7.98
CA GLU A 146 -11.05 9.39 6.75
C GLU A 146 -11.11 8.18 5.81
N ALA A 147 -9.98 7.51 5.57
CA ALA A 147 -9.92 6.32 4.71
C ALA A 147 -10.63 5.09 5.33
N LEU A 148 -10.79 5.07 6.65
CA LEU A 148 -11.53 4.03 7.38
C LEU A 148 -13.01 4.34 7.56
N ARG A 149 -13.48 5.52 7.15
CA ARG A 149 -14.89 5.91 7.22
C ARG A 149 -15.74 4.94 6.40
N GLY A 150 -16.74 4.33 7.06
CA GLY A 150 -17.64 3.36 6.43
C GLY A 150 -17.09 1.93 6.32
N VAL A 151 -15.85 1.67 6.75
CA VAL A 151 -15.31 0.31 6.86
C VAL A 151 -15.64 -0.25 8.24
N ALA A 152 -16.46 -1.30 8.33
CA ALA A 152 -16.80 -1.91 9.61
C ALA A 152 -15.55 -2.53 10.27
N ALA A 153 -15.47 -2.52 11.60
CA ALA A 153 -14.34 -3.12 12.32
C ALA A 153 -14.13 -4.61 12.00
N ALA A 154 -15.22 -5.35 11.75
CA ALA A 154 -15.18 -6.76 11.35
C ALA A 154 -14.56 -7.00 9.95
N ASP A 155 -14.53 -5.97 9.11
CA ASP A 155 -13.94 -6.03 7.76
C ASP A 155 -12.48 -5.54 7.75
N ARG A 156 -11.92 -5.19 8.92
CA ARG A 156 -10.53 -4.76 9.08
C ARG A 156 -9.67 -5.92 9.55
N VAL A 157 -8.51 -6.10 8.94
CA VAL A 157 -7.52 -7.11 9.32
C VAL A 157 -6.24 -6.39 9.70
N ASP A 158 -5.75 -6.53 10.93
CA ASP A 158 -4.45 -5.98 11.30
C ASP A 158 -3.34 -6.76 10.60
N VAL A 159 -2.55 -6.06 9.78
CA VAL A 159 -1.46 -6.63 9.00
C VAL A 159 -0.10 -6.02 9.39
N THR A 160 -0.03 -5.30 10.50
CA THR A 160 1.19 -4.61 10.96
C THR A 160 2.38 -5.57 11.03
N GLU A 161 2.21 -6.71 11.72
CA GLU A 161 3.26 -7.71 11.87
C GLU A 161 3.65 -8.35 10.54
N LEU A 162 2.70 -8.55 9.61
CA LEU A 162 2.99 -9.09 8.28
C LEU A 162 3.86 -8.15 7.46
N LEU A 163 3.64 -6.83 7.55
CA LEU A 163 4.43 -5.83 6.85
C LEU A 163 5.88 -5.77 7.35
N VAL A 164 6.11 -5.99 8.64
CA VAL A 164 7.44 -5.89 9.26
C VAL A 164 8.12 -7.23 9.50
N ARG A 165 7.46 -8.35 9.15
CA ARG A 165 7.91 -9.72 9.44
C ARG A 165 9.37 -9.99 9.06
N ASP A 166 9.78 -9.48 7.91
CA ASP A 166 11.11 -9.76 7.34
C ASP A 166 12.11 -8.64 7.63
N CYS A 167 11.71 -7.63 8.42
CA CYS A 167 12.62 -6.58 8.88
C CYS A 167 13.64 -7.16 9.89
N VAL A 168 14.92 -6.99 9.59
CA VAL A 168 15.99 -7.42 10.49
C VAL A 168 16.18 -6.37 11.58
N LEU A 169 15.58 -6.60 12.74
CA LEU A 169 15.70 -5.75 13.93
C LEU A 169 16.52 -6.46 15.01
N ASN A 170 17.27 -5.69 15.80
CA ASN A 170 17.87 -6.17 17.06
C ASN A 170 16.85 -6.11 18.21
N GLU A 171 17.23 -6.65 19.37
CA GLU A 171 16.33 -6.74 20.52
C GLU A 171 15.80 -5.38 21.00
N LYS A 172 16.70 -4.39 21.12
CA LYS A 172 16.33 -3.03 21.52
C LYS A 172 15.36 -2.40 20.51
N GLN A 173 15.57 -2.61 19.22
CA GLN A 173 14.70 -2.11 18.17
C GLN A 173 13.32 -2.77 18.25
N ARG A 174 13.24 -4.09 18.47
CA ARG A 174 11.96 -4.77 18.70
C ARG A 174 11.23 -4.26 19.93
N GLN A 175 11.93 -4.07 21.03
CA GLN A 175 11.34 -3.48 22.24
C GLN A 175 10.79 -2.07 21.96
N THR A 176 11.57 -1.21 21.31
CA THR A 176 11.14 0.16 20.96
C THR A 176 9.91 0.12 20.04
N MET A 177 9.87 -0.80 19.08
CA MET A 177 8.72 -1.00 18.19
C MET A 177 7.45 -1.37 18.97
N GLN A 178 7.56 -2.24 19.98
CA GLN A 178 6.45 -2.59 20.88
C GLN A 178 6.01 -1.39 21.73
N GLU A 179 6.95 -0.60 22.26
CA GLU A 179 6.66 0.62 23.02
C GLU A 179 5.94 1.66 22.16
N ILE A 180 6.33 1.83 20.90
CA ILE A 180 5.64 2.67 19.91
C ILE A 180 4.20 2.18 19.71
N ALA A 181 4.02 0.87 19.49
CA ALA A 181 2.72 0.28 19.26
C ALA A 181 1.77 0.42 20.47
N ALA A 182 2.32 0.41 21.69
CA ALA A 182 1.57 0.52 22.94
C ALA A 182 1.09 1.95 23.25
N GLN A 183 1.66 2.98 22.62
CA GLN A 183 1.33 4.38 22.87
C GLN A 183 0.47 4.96 21.73
N PRO A 184 -0.47 5.88 22.01
CA PRO A 184 -1.16 6.61 20.96
C PRO A 184 -0.19 7.55 20.22
N PRO A 185 -0.40 7.81 18.91
CA PRO A 185 0.41 8.74 18.15
C PRO A 185 0.13 10.18 18.61
N LEU A 186 1.12 11.06 18.43
CA LEU A 186 0.85 12.49 18.44
C LEU A 186 -0.02 12.86 17.22
N PRO A 187 -1.01 13.75 17.37
CA PRO A 187 -1.66 14.35 16.22
C PRO A 187 -0.62 15.03 15.31
N LEU A 188 -0.71 14.84 13.99
CA LEU A 188 0.27 15.37 13.03
C LEU A 188 0.53 16.87 13.20
N ALA A 189 -0.51 17.67 13.43
CA ALA A 189 -0.37 19.10 13.68
C ALA A 189 0.52 19.37 14.90
N LYS A 190 0.33 18.61 15.99
CA LYS A 190 1.13 18.78 17.20
C LYS A 190 2.57 18.36 17.03
N ALA A 191 2.81 17.24 16.33
CA ALA A 191 4.16 16.78 16.03
C ALA A 191 4.93 17.81 15.18
N ARG A 192 4.28 18.43 14.19
CA ARG A 192 4.87 19.52 13.39
C ARG A 192 5.25 20.76 14.21
N GLU A 193 4.43 21.14 15.20
CA GLU A 193 4.78 22.22 16.12
C GLU A 193 6.02 21.88 16.96
N MET A 194 6.08 20.67 17.51
CA MET A 194 7.20 20.23 18.35
C MET A 194 8.50 20.12 17.57
N ASP A 195 8.43 19.56 16.37
CA ASP A 195 9.56 19.43 15.45
C ASP A 195 10.08 20.81 15.00
N ALA A 196 9.19 21.75 14.66
CA ALA A 196 9.59 23.14 14.38
C ALA A 196 10.26 23.83 15.58
N ALA A 197 9.99 23.37 16.80
CA ALA A 197 10.62 23.84 18.03
C ALA A 197 11.88 23.04 18.44
N GLY A 198 12.27 22.02 17.66
CA GLY A 198 13.41 21.12 17.98
C GLY A 198 13.18 20.24 19.21
N LYS A 199 11.91 19.87 19.48
CA LYS A 199 11.48 19.12 20.68
C LYS A 199 10.87 17.75 20.35
N LEU A 200 10.98 17.31 19.10
CA LEU A 200 10.50 16.02 18.63
C LEU A 200 11.67 15.04 18.49
#